data_AF-A0A7K2YB74-F1
#
_entry.id   AF-A0A7K2YB74-F1
#
_cell.length_a   1.000
_cell.length_b   1.000
_cell.length_c   1.000
_cell.angle_alpha   90.00
_cell.angle_beta   90.00
_cell.angle_gamma   90.00
#
_symmetry.space_group_name_H-M   'P 1'
#
loop_
_entity.id
_entity.type
_entity.pdbx_description
1 polymer ?
#
loop_
_entity_poly.entity_id
_entity_poly.type
_entity_poly.pdbx_seq_one_letter_code
_entity_poly.pdbx_strand_id
1 'polypeptide(L)'
;MPLRWKIAALAAATACLVALAVGVLVHVWTAMDIRSRAEMDATNTVYSAMEVYRRTGTPAGGAELDPAELPTALRHPAGADRRVAYDGRVEGNLGPSVWGAQRVGGPGSPVLAVRINMSPQLHDLRRLDASMAVASLVSLAAALPLAVYGAALVARRLRRVAETAARISGGDLDARNGPALGRARGRDEVTDIAATVDLMADSLGRRLRIERQFTADVAHELRTPVGGLLAATDLLPPGETEDLLRARVRDLRGLVEDLLEISRLD
;
A
#
# COMPACT_ATOMS: atom_id res chain seq x y z
N MET A 1 -13.83 -3.44 -9.74
CA MET A 1 -12.82 -2.37 -9.55
C MET A 1 -11.49 -2.81 -10.12
N PRO A 2 -10.85 -2.03 -11.01
CA PRO A 2 -9.59 -2.42 -11.65
C PRO A 2 -8.43 -2.49 -10.64
N LEU A 3 -7.54 -3.48 -10.78
CA LEU A 3 -6.45 -3.81 -9.84
C LEU A 3 -5.57 -2.62 -9.41
N ARG A 4 -5.39 -1.66 -10.32
CA ARG A 4 -4.68 -0.39 -10.09
C ARG A 4 -5.33 0.50 -9.01
N TRP A 5 -6.65 0.47 -8.86
CA TRP A 5 -7.35 1.15 -7.76
C TRP A 5 -7.17 0.41 -6.44
N LYS A 6 -7.05 -0.93 -6.45
CA LYS A 6 -6.80 -1.70 -5.23
C LYS A 6 -5.40 -1.45 -4.67
N ILE A 7 -4.36 -1.48 -5.51
CA ILE A 7 -2.97 -1.23 -5.08
C ILE A 7 -2.80 0.23 -4.64
N ALA A 8 -3.34 1.19 -5.41
CA ALA A 8 -3.33 2.59 -5.02
C ALA A 8 -4.11 2.83 -3.72
N ALA A 9 -5.26 2.18 -3.54
CA ALA A 9 -6.03 2.26 -2.29
C ALA A 9 -5.27 1.63 -1.12
N LEU A 10 -4.55 0.53 -1.31
CA LEU A 10 -3.79 -0.14 -0.24
C LEU A 10 -2.58 0.69 0.17
N ALA A 11 -1.83 1.24 -0.79
CA ALA A 11 -0.72 2.16 -0.53
C ALA A 11 -1.20 3.46 0.14
N ALA A 12 -2.30 4.04 -0.35
CA ALA A 12 -2.91 5.23 0.26
C ALA A 12 -3.43 4.91 1.67
N ALA A 13 -4.06 3.76 1.88
CA ALA A 13 -4.55 3.32 3.19
C ALA A 13 -3.39 3.13 4.17
N THR A 14 -2.29 2.50 3.77
CA THR A 14 -1.10 2.37 4.63
C THR A 14 -0.48 3.71 4.95
N ALA A 15 -0.37 4.63 3.97
CA ALA A 15 0.18 5.96 4.21
C ALA A 15 -0.72 6.78 5.16
N CYS A 16 -2.04 6.69 4.98
CA CYS A 16 -3.01 7.36 5.83
C CYS A 16 -3.02 6.79 7.25
N LEU A 17 -2.91 5.47 7.39
CA LEU A 17 -2.82 4.78 8.69
C LEU A 17 -1.53 5.14 9.43
N VAL A 18 -0.39 5.19 8.73
CA VAL A 18 0.88 5.64 9.33
C VAL A 18 0.80 7.10 9.77
N ALA A 19 0.23 7.99 8.94
CA ALA A 19 0.07 9.40 9.30
C ALA A 19 -0.85 9.59 10.52
N LEU A 20 -1.97 8.86 10.58
CA LEU A 20 -2.87 8.86 11.73
C LEU A 20 -2.19 8.30 12.98
N ALA A 21 -1.47 7.17 12.86
CA ALA A 21 -0.77 6.56 13.98
C ALA A 21 0.32 7.48 14.55
N VAL A 22 1.12 8.11 13.69
CA VAL A 22 2.13 9.09 14.10
C VAL A 22 1.48 10.31 14.74
N GLY A 23 0.41 10.86 14.15
CA GLY A 23 -0.30 12.01 14.71
C GLY A 23 -0.89 11.73 16.11
N VAL A 24 -1.54 10.57 16.27
CA VAL A 24 -2.08 10.13 17.58
C VAL A 24 -0.96 9.87 18.57
N LEU A 25 0.11 9.19 18.15
CA LEU A 25 1.25 8.90 19.03
C LEU A 25 1.91 10.18 19.54
N VAL A 26 2.14 11.16 18.65
CA VAL A 26 2.68 12.48 19.01
C VAL A 26 1.75 13.17 20.00
N HIS A 27 0.46 13.24 19.70
CA HIS A 27 -0.51 13.90 20.59
C HIS A 27 -0.54 13.30 22.00
N VAL A 28 -0.52 11.96 22.10
CA VAL A 28 -0.52 11.24 23.38
C VAL A 28 0.80 11.45 24.12
N TRP A 29 1.94 11.40 23.41
CA TRP A 29 3.26 11.58 24.02
C TRP A 29 3.45 13.00 24.55
N THR A 30 3.06 14.01 23.77
CA THR A 30 3.13 15.42 24.18
C THR A 30 2.28 15.70 25.42
N ALA A 31 1.06 15.16 25.48
CA ALA A 31 0.17 15.35 26.64
C ALA A 31 0.74 14.77 27.94
N MET A 32 1.42 13.61 27.88
CA MET A 32 2.03 12.97 29.05
C MET A 32 3.33 13.65 29.49
N ASP A 33 4.17 14.07 28.54
CA ASP A 33 5.47 14.69 28.83
C ASP A 33 5.30 16.02 29.58
N ILE A 34 4.34 16.85 29.17
CA ILE A 34 4.04 18.17 29.76
C ILE A 34 3.78 18.09 31.27
N ARG A 35 2.93 17.15 31.68
CA ARG A 35 2.57 17.00 33.10
C ARG A 35 3.75 16.53 33.92
N SER A 36 4.50 15.55 33.43
CA SER A 36 5.65 14.99 34.16
C SER A 36 6.75 16.02 34.41
N ARG A 37 7.05 16.86 33.41
CA ARG A 37 8.04 17.95 33.53
C ARG A 37 7.58 19.03 34.50
N ALA A 38 6.30 19.44 34.42
CA ALA A 38 5.75 20.43 35.33
C ALA A 38 5.73 19.95 36.79
N GLU A 39 5.45 18.66 37.03
CA GLU A 39 5.57 18.05 38.37
C GLU A 39 7.02 18.03 38.87
N MET A 40 8.00 17.70 38.02
CA MET A 40 9.42 17.76 38.37
C MET A 40 9.89 19.19 38.67
N ASP A 41 9.52 20.16 37.83
CA ASP A 41 9.86 21.57 38.01
C ASP A 41 9.27 22.10 39.33
N ALA A 42 7.97 21.89 39.57
CA ALA A 42 7.33 22.31 40.81
C ALA A 42 8.00 21.69 42.05
N THR A 43 8.37 20.41 41.94
CA THR A 43 9.10 19.71 43.01
C THR A 43 10.46 20.37 43.27
N ASN A 44 11.22 20.64 42.21
CA ASN A 44 12.55 21.25 42.33
C ASN A 44 12.51 22.69 42.85
N THR A 45 11.54 23.50 42.40
CA THR A 45 11.41 24.90 42.81
C THR A 45 10.98 25.02 44.28
N VAL A 46 10.08 24.18 44.76
CA VAL A 46 9.72 24.18 46.19
C VAL A 46 10.92 23.82 47.06
N TYR A 47 11.76 22.88 46.60
CA TYR A 47 12.93 22.48 47.34
C TYR A 47 13.97 23.58 47.46
N SER A 48 14.29 24.25 46.34
CA SER A 48 15.20 25.38 46.37
C SER A 48 14.62 26.55 47.18
N ALA A 49 13.32 26.82 47.08
CA ALA A 49 12.65 27.85 47.89
C ALA A 49 12.68 27.52 49.39
N MET A 50 12.46 26.26 49.76
CA MET A 50 12.50 25.81 51.15
C MET A 50 13.93 25.88 51.73
N GLU A 51 14.94 25.59 50.93
CA GLU A 51 16.36 25.71 51.29
C GLU A 51 16.70 27.18 51.63
N VAL A 52 16.24 28.12 50.81
CA VAL A 52 16.42 29.56 51.05
C VAL A 52 15.64 30.00 52.29
N TYR A 53 14.36 29.63 52.39
CA TYR A 53 13.52 29.96 53.53
C TYR A 53 14.13 29.48 54.86
N ARG A 54 14.69 28.26 54.90
CA ARG A 54 15.36 27.76 56.11
C ARG A 54 16.61 28.55 56.49
N ARG A 55 17.31 29.17 55.52
CA ARG A 55 18.49 30.00 55.77
C ARG A 55 18.15 31.45 56.13
N THR A 56 17.15 32.03 55.47
CA THR A 56 16.86 33.48 55.56
C THR A 56 15.58 33.82 56.32
N GLY A 57 14.69 32.84 56.53
CA GLY A 57 13.35 33.04 57.09
C GLY A 57 12.36 33.71 56.12
N THR A 58 12.77 34.01 54.88
CA THR A 58 11.97 34.72 53.88
C THR A 58 11.62 33.83 52.69
N PRO A 59 10.37 33.87 52.18
CA PRO A 59 10.01 33.14 50.97
C PRO A 59 10.79 33.66 49.76
N ALA A 60 11.21 32.76 48.86
CA ALA A 60 11.98 33.08 47.68
C ALA A 60 11.50 32.28 46.45
N GLY A 61 11.85 32.73 45.24
CA GLY A 61 11.52 32.02 44.00
C GLY A 61 10.02 31.94 43.68
N GLY A 62 9.25 32.95 44.11
CA GLY A 62 7.79 32.97 43.92
C GLY A 62 7.03 32.04 44.87
N ALA A 63 7.68 31.54 45.91
CA ALA A 63 7.04 30.76 46.95
C ALA A 63 6.25 31.65 47.92
N GLU A 64 5.10 31.17 48.37
CA GLU A 64 4.23 31.83 49.34
C GLU A 64 3.93 30.90 50.51
N LEU A 65 3.65 31.49 51.67
CA LEU A 65 3.22 30.77 52.88
C LEU A 65 1.69 30.70 52.90
N ASP A 66 1.15 29.48 52.95
CA ASP A 66 -0.28 29.18 53.00
C ASP A 66 -1.14 30.04 52.05
N PRO A 67 -0.86 30.02 50.71
CA PRO A 67 -1.64 30.79 49.77
C PRO A 67 -3.11 30.37 49.78
N ALA A 68 -4.03 31.34 49.68
CA ALA A 68 -5.47 31.10 49.74
C ALA A 68 -5.96 30.17 48.61
N GLU A 69 -5.26 30.19 47.47
CA GLU A 69 -5.54 29.40 46.27
C GLU A 69 -4.96 27.97 46.34
N LEU A 70 -4.25 27.61 47.42
CA LEU A 70 -3.63 26.29 47.55
C LEU A 70 -4.68 25.16 47.50
N PRO A 71 -4.52 24.15 46.62
CA PRO A 71 -5.40 23.00 46.56
C PRO A 71 -5.53 22.31 47.92
N THR A 72 -6.74 21.90 48.29
CA THR A 72 -7.03 21.27 49.58
C THR A 72 -6.18 20.03 49.84
N ALA A 73 -5.87 19.27 48.79
CA ALA A 73 -4.98 18.11 48.83
C ALA A 73 -3.54 18.44 49.33
N LEU A 74 -3.10 19.68 49.18
CA LEU A 74 -1.77 20.18 49.56
C LEU A 74 -1.77 21.01 50.86
N ARG A 75 -2.93 21.35 51.42
CA ARG A 75 -3.01 22.09 52.69
C ARG A 75 -2.60 21.23 53.88
N HIS A 76 -2.89 19.93 53.82
CA HIS A 76 -2.58 18.99 54.89
C HIS A 76 -1.74 17.82 54.34
N PRO A 77 -0.49 18.08 53.93
CA PRO A 77 0.40 17.01 53.50
C PRO A 77 0.57 16.07 54.70
N ALA A 78 0.14 14.82 54.53
CA ALA A 78 0.32 13.78 55.54
C ALA A 78 1.82 13.42 55.56
N GLY A 79 2.53 13.88 56.59
CA GLY A 79 3.97 13.70 56.78
C GLY A 79 4.83 14.92 56.46
N ALA A 80 6.15 14.76 56.57
CA ALA A 80 7.16 15.75 56.15
C ALA A 80 7.38 15.78 54.62
N ASP A 81 6.58 15.02 53.89
CA ASP A 81 6.89 14.61 52.53
C ASP A 81 6.41 15.64 51.50
N ARG A 82 7.23 15.86 50.46
CA ARG A 82 6.96 16.79 49.37
C ARG A 82 5.75 16.29 48.58
N ARG A 83 4.82 17.18 48.25
CA ARG A 83 3.68 16.83 47.38
C ARG A 83 3.50 17.84 46.28
N VAL A 84 3.14 17.32 45.11
CA VAL A 84 2.67 18.10 43.97
C VAL A 84 1.20 17.81 43.74
N ALA A 85 0.44 18.82 43.34
CA ALA A 85 -0.92 18.65 42.87
C ALA A 85 -1.12 19.44 41.58
N TYR A 86 -1.75 18.78 40.62
CA TYR A 86 -2.18 19.42 39.39
C TYR A 86 -3.41 20.28 39.66
N ASP A 87 -3.37 21.54 39.23
CA ASP A 87 -4.50 22.44 39.24
C ASP A 87 -4.86 22.81 37.80
N GLY A 88 -5.98 22.25 37.35
CA GLY A 88 -6.51 22.49 36.01
C GLY A 88 -7.28 23.79 35.85
N ARG A 89 -7.38 24.62 36.91
CA ARG A 89 -8.05 25.92 36.82
C ARG A 89 -7.32 26.84 35.85
N VAL A 90 -8.10 27.57 35.06
CA VAL A 90 -7.64 28.63 34.17
C VAL A 90 -8.23 29.92 34.69
N GLU A 91 -7.38 30.84 35.14
CA GLU A 91 -7.82 32.06 35.81
C GLU A 91 -7.10 33.27 35.19
N GLY A 92 -7.87 34.11 34.49
CA GLY A 92 -7.31 35.19 33.67
C GLY A 92 -6.39 34.67 32.55
N ASN A 93 -5.15 35.18 32.52
CA ASN A 93 -4.10 34.75 31.57
C ASN A 93 -3.23 33.59 32.09
N LEU A 94 -3.51 33.04 33.28
CA LEU A 94 -2.82 31.86 33.78
C LEU A 94 -3.53 30.59 33.30
N GLY A 95 -2.82 29.79 32.49
CA GLY A 95 -3.26 28.46 32.08
C GLY A 95 -3.16 27.43 33.21
N PRO A 96 -3.34 26.13 32.91
CA PRO A 96 -3.20 25.08 33.91
C PRO A 96 -1.83 25.16 34.60
N SER A 97 -1.80 24.85 35.89
CA SER A 97 -0.62 25.00 36.73
C SER A 97 -0.39 23.76 37.59
N VAL A 98 0.87 23.58 38.01
CA VAL A 98 1.22 22.57 39.01
C VAL A 98 1.65 23.28 40.27
N TRP A 99 1.04 22.89 41.37
CA TRP A 99 1.43 23.32 42.69
C TRP A 99 2.42 22.33 43.27
N GLY A 100 3.53 22.83 43.78
CA GLY A 100 4.37 22.10 44.71
C GLY A 100 4.17 22.69 46.11
N ALA A 101 4.12 21.84 47.12
CA ALA A 101 3.99 22.28 48.51
C ALA A 101 4.87 21.45 49.44
N GLN A 102 5.47 22.12 50.43
CA GLN A 102 6.23 21.49 51.49
C GLN A 102 6.00 22.19 52.83
N ARG A 103 5.82 21.40 53.88
CA ARG A 103 5.66 21.90 55.24
C ARG A 103 6.99 22.46 55.76
N VAL A 104 6.94 23.63 56.39
CA VAL A 104 8.13 24.32 56.92
C VAL A 104 8.71 23.64 58.16
N GLY A 105 7.90 22.96 58.96
CA GLY A 105 8.31 22.30 60.20
C GLY A 105 7.35 21.20 60.64
N GLY A 106 7.07 21.15 61.95
CA GLY A 106 6.25 20.11 62.58
C GLY A 106 4.76 20.20 62.26
N PRO A 107 3.95 19.26 62.79
CA PRO A 107 2.50 19.25 62.62
C PRO A 107 1.89 20.61 62.99
N GLY A 108 1.12 21.20 62.08
CA GLY A 108 0.49 22.52 62.26
C GLY A 108 1.32 23.72 61.83
N SER A 109 2.57 23.55 61.39
CA SER A 109 3.34 24.64 60.78
C SER A 109 2.78 25.02 59.40
N PRO A 110 2.96 26.28 58.97
CA PRO A 110 2.53 26.71 57.65
C PRO A 110 3.21 25.91 56.54
N VAL A 111 2.55 25.88 55.38
CA VAL A 111 3.03 25.20 54.18
C VAL A 111 3.62 26.25 53.24
N LEU A 112 4.85 26.03 52.80
CA LEU A 112 5.46 26.80 51.73
C LEU A 112 5.03 26.18 50.40
N ALA A 113 4.43 26.98 49.53
CA ALA A 113 3.92 26.52 48.25
C ALA A 113 4.44 27.36 47.09
N VAL A 114 4.62 26.71 45.94
CA VAL A 114 5.01 27.35 44.68
C VAL A 114 4.00 26.93 43.61
N ARG A 115 3.62 27.88 42.76
CA ARG A 115 2.79 27.64 41.58
C ARG A 115 3.63 27.79 40.31
N ILE A 116 3.69 26.72 39.52
CA ILE A 116 4.33 26.75 38.20
C ILE A 116 3.25 26.81 37.13
N ASN A 117 3.23 27.89 36.36
CA ASN A 117 2.31 28.09 35.24
C ASN A 117 2.82 27.32 34.02
N MET A 118 2.01 26.41 33.45
CA MET A 118 2.41 25.58 32.31
C MET A 118 2.20 26.27 30.96
N SER A 119 1.59 27.47 30.93
CA SER A 119 1.28 28.16 29.68
C SER A 119 2.49 28.49 28.80
N PRO A 120 3.68 28.88 29.30
CA PRO A 120 4.86 29.07 28.46
C PRO A 120 5.36 27.75 27.83
N GLN A 121 5.44 26.67 28.61
CA GLN A 121 5.87 25.36 28.09
C GLN A 121 4.88 24.80 27.05
N LEU A 122 3.57 25.04 27.25
CA LEU A 122 2.53 24.66 26.29
C LEU A 122 2.68 25.38 24.93
N HIS A 123 3.22 26.61 24.90
CA HIS A 123 3.43 27.34 23.64
C HIS A 123 4.62 26.80 22.85
N ASP A 124 5.74 26.49 23.51
CA ASP A 124 6.91 25.92 22.84
C ASP A 124 6.63 24.52 22.27
N LEU A 125 5.86 23.72 23.00
CA LEU A 125 5.47 22.38 22.54
C LEU A 125 4.46 22.41 21.40
N ARG A 126 3.50 23.34 21.41
CA ARG A 126 2.58 23.53 20.27
C ARG A 126 3.33 23.89 18.98
N ARG A 127 4.44 24.62 19.07
CA ARG A 127 5.30 24.90 17.90
C ARG A 127 6.02 23.65 17.41
N LEU A 128 6.55 22.83 18.32
CA LEU A 128 7.17 21.55 17.98
C LEU A 128 6.15 20.60 17.34
N ASP A 129 4.97 20.44 17.94
CA ASP A 129 3.85 19.66 17.39
C ASP A 129 3.43 20.16 16.00
N ALA A 130 3.30 21.47 15.81
CA ALA A 130 2.98 22.06 14.51
C ALA A 130 4.06 21.74 13.47
N SER A 131 5.34 21.81 13.85
CA SER A 131 6.44 21.47 12.95
C SER A 131 6.46 19.98 12.57
N MET A 132 6.16 19.08 13.51
CA MET A 132 6.04 17.64 13.26
C MET A 132 4.80 17.30 12.43
N ALA A 133 3.68 17.98 12.65
CA ALA A 133 2.46 17.83 11.85
C ALA A 133 2.69 18.29 10.40
N VAL A 134 3.36 19.43 10.20
CA VAL A 134 3.75 19.91 8.87
C VAL A 134 4.71 18.92 8.21
N ALA A 135 5.72 18.41 8.92
CA ALA A 135 6.64 17.42 8.38
C ALA A 135 5.91 16.12 7.96
N SER A 136 4.93 15.68 8.75
CA SER A 136 4.09 14.52 8.43
C SER A 136 3.23 14.76 7.19
N LEU A 137 2.63 15.95 7.08
CA LEU A 137 1.83 16.34 5.92
C LEU A 137 2.67 16.42 4.64
N VAL A 138 3.89 16.97 4.73
CA VAL A 138 4.84 17.05 3.61
C VAL A 138 5.29 15.64 3.19
N SER A 139 5.60 14.77 4.15
CA SER A 139 5.96 13.37 3.86
C SER A 139 4.82 12.64 3.15
N LEU A 140 3.58 12.81 3.61
CA LEU A 140 2.40 12.23 2.97
C LEU A 140 2.18 12.80 1.55
N ALA A 141 2.31 14.11 1.39
CA ALA A 141 2.20 14.79 0.11
C ALA A 141 3.28 14.36 -0.88
N ALA A 142 4.46 13.93 -0.43
CA ALA A 142 5.51 13.36 -1.26
C ALA A 142 5.30 11.86 -1.56
N ALA A 143 4.85 11.08 -0.57
CA ALA A 143 4.67 9.63 -0.70
C ALA A 143 3.50 9.26 -1.64
N LEU A 144 2.38 9.97 -1.55
CA LEU A 144 1.20 9.75 -2.40
C LEU A 144 1.50 9.79 -3.90
N PRO A 145 2.07 10.87 -4.46
CA PRO A 145 2.35 10.95 -5.89
C PRO A 145 3.39 9.91 -6.32
N LEU A 146 4.39 9.60 -5.48
CA LEU A 146 5.36 8.54 -5.78
C LEU A 146 4.71 7.15 -5.85
N ALA A 147 3.81 6.83 -4.91
CA ALA A 147 3.07 5.56 -4.91
C ALA A 147 2.15 5.44 -6.13
N VAL A 148 1.40 6.51 -6.45
CA VAL A 148 0.53 6.56 -7.64
C VAL A 148 1.34 6.43 -8.93
N TYR A 149 2.50 7.10 -9.01
CA TYR A 149 3.39 7.04 -10.16
C TYR A 149 3.97 5.63 -10.35
N GLY A 150 4.45 5.00 -9.29
CA GLY A 150 4.96 3.62 -9.32
C GLY A 150 3.89 2.61 -9.77
N ALA A 151 2.68 2.71 -9.19
CA ALA A 151 1.56 1.85 -9.59
C ALA A 151 1.14 2.07 -11.05
N ALA A 152 1.15 3.32 -11.52
CA ALA A 152 0.84 3.66 -12.90
C ALA A 152 1.87 3.07 -13.89
N LEU A 153 3.15 3.06 -13.52
CA LEU A 153 4.22 2.48 -14.34
C LEU A 153 4.03 0.97 -14.55
N VAL A 154 3.79 0.23 -13.45
CA VAL A 154 3.54 -1.22 -13.52
C VAL A 154 2.25 -1.53 -14.29
N ALA A 155 1.18 -0.80 -14.01
CA ALA A 155 -0.10 -0.99 -14.71
C ALA A 155 0.00 -0.71 -16.23
N ARG A 156 0.85 0.24 -16.64
CA ARG A 156 1.13 0.50 -18.07
C ARG A 156 1.86 -0.68 -18.71
N ARG A 157 2.84 -1.29 -18.03
CA ARG A 157 3.57 -2.47 -18.54
C ARG A 157 2.64 -3.68 -18.70
N LEU A 158 1.87 -4.00 -17.66
CA LEU A 158 0.91 -5.11 -17.70
C LEU A 158 -0.13 -4.95 -18.81
N ARG A 159 -0.58 -3.71 -19.07
CA ARG A 159 -1.55 -3.47 -20.14
C ARG A 159 -0.98 -3.74 -21.53
N ARG A 160 0.29 -3.39 -21.78
CA ARG A 160 0.95 -3.74 -23.04
C ARG A 160 1.00 -5.25 -23.23
N VAL A 161 1.33 -6.00 -22.17
CA VAL A 161 1.32 -7.47 -22.23
C VAL A 161 -0.09 -8.01 -22.53
N ALA A 162 -1.11 -7.44 -21.88
CA ALA A 162 -2.50 -7.80 -22.15
C ALA A 162 -2.96 -7.45 -23.57
N GLU A 163 -2.53 -6.31 -24.13
CA GLU A 163 -2.82 -5.90 -25.50
C GLU A 163 -2.17 -6.85 -26.52
N THR A 164 -0.92 -7.27 -26.30
CA THR A 164 -0.27 -8.29 -27.13
C THR A 164 -1.00 -9.63 -27.05
N ALA A 165 -1.34 -10.07 -25.84
CA ALA A 165 -2.09 -11.31 -25.64
C ALA A 165 -3.46 -11.27 -26.34
N ALA A 166 -4.15 -10.13 -26.30
CA ALA A 166 -5.41 -9.92 -27.01
C ALA A 166 -5.23 -10.04 -28.55
N ARG A 167 -4.15 -9.46 -29.10
CA ARG A 167 -3.82 -9.62 -30.53
C ARG A 167 -3.53 -11.08 -30.90
N ILE A 168 -2.75 -11.78 -30.09
CA ILE A 168 -2.47 -13.22 -30.29
C ILE A 168 -3.78 -14.03 -30.29
N SER A 169 -4.67 -13.75 -29.34
CA SER A 169 -6.00 -14.42 -29.29
C SER A 169 -6.90 -14.07 -30.48
N GLY A 170 -6.67 -12.92 -31.12
CA GLY A 170 -7.36 -12.49 -32.34
C GLY A 170 -6.75 -13.04 -33.64
N GLY A 171 -5.77 -13.96 -33.56
CA GLY A 171 -5.16 -14.62 -34.72
C GLY A 171 -3.82 -14.02 -35.17
N ASP A 172 -3.38 -12.90 -34.57
CA ASP A 172 -2.09 -12.28 -34.87
C ASP A 172 -0.96 -12.94 -34.05
N LEU A 173 -0.53 -14.11 -34.51
CA LEU A 173 0.49 -14.93 -33.85
C LEU A 173 1.92 -14.39 -34.01
N ASP A 174 2.10 -13.29 -34.75
CA ASP A 174 3.38 -12.59 -34.88
C ASP A 174 3.49 -11.40 -33.90
N ALA A 175 2.40 -11.06 -33.21
CA ALA A 175 2.42 -10.06 -32.15
C ALA A 175 3.36 -10.50 -31.01
N ARG A 176 4.35 -9.66 -30.67
CA ARG A 176 5.31 -9.90 -29.59
C ARG A 176 5.36 -8.71 -28.65
N ASN A 177 5.66 -8.98 -27.38
CA ASN A 177 5.78 -7.94 -26.35
C ASN A 177 6.99 -7.00 -26.58
N GLY A 178 7.91 -7.39 -27.47
CA GLY A 178 9.01 -6.59 -27.99
C GLY A 178 10.15 -6.34 -26.99
N PRO A 179 11.34 -5.92 -27.46
CA PRO A 179 12.52 -5.76 -26.61
C PRO A 179 12.43 -4.55 -25.65
N ALA A 180 11.39 -3.73 -25.76
CA ALA A 180 11.16 -2.59 -24.86
C ALA A 180 10.74 -3.03 -23.44
N LEU A 181 10.16 -4.22 -23.25
CA LEU A 181 9.98 -4.80 -21.91
C LEU A 181 11.24 -5.53 -21.43
N GLY A 182 11.94 -6.25 -22.33
CA GLY A 182 13.11 -7.08 -22.01
C GLY A 182 14.46 -6.37 -21.86
N ARG A 183 14.65 -5.15 -22.39
CA ARG A 183 15.89 -4.36 -22.19
C ARG A 183 15.89 -3.51 -20.92
N ALA A 184 14.79 -3.45 -20.17
CA ALA A 184 14.84 -2.87 -18.85
C ALA A 184 15.75 -3.75 -18.00
N ARG A 185 16.78 -3.14 -17.41
CA ARG A 185 17.98 -3.76 -16.81
C ARG A 185 17.72 -4.62 -15.56
N GLY A 186 16.51 -5.14 -15.37
CA GLY A 186 16.08 -5.94 -14.23
C GLY A 186 15.14 -7.06 -14.66
N ARG A 187 15.45 -8.27 -14.19
CA ARG A 187 14.59 -9.45 -14.20
C ARG A 187 13.42 -9.17 -13.24
N ASP A 188 12.38 -8.54 -13.77
CA ASP A 188 11.12 -8.16 -13.11
C ASP A 188 10.07 -9.21 -13.50
N GLU A 189 9.18 -9.57 -12.57
CA GLU A 189 8.09 -10.53 -12.77
C GLU A 189 7.23 -10.22 -14.00
N VAL A 190 7.04 -8.93 -14.32
CA VAL A 190 6.29 -8.52 -15.52
C VAL A 190 7.01 -8.91 -16.81
N THR A 191 8.35 -8.90 -16.81
CA THR A 191 9.17 -9.34 -17.95
C THR A 191 9.07 -10.86 -18.15
N ASP A 192 9.03 -11.64 -17.06
CA ASP A 192 8.88 -13.09 -17.12
C ASP A 192 7.50 -13.50 -17.68
N ILE A 193 6.43 -12.78 -17.27
CA ILE A 193 5.08 -12.97 -17.84
C ILE A 193 5.08 -12.65 -19.34
N ALA A 194 5.70 -11.55 -19.75
CA ALA A 194 5.78 -11.17 -21.16
C ALA A 194 6.51 -12.23 -22.00
N ALA A 195 7.63 -12.76 -21.49
CA ALA A 195 8.37 -13.85 -22.14
C ALA A 195 7.52 -15.13 -22.24
N THR A 196 6.74 -15.45 -21.21
CA THR A 196 5.85 -16.61 -21.22
C THR A 196 4.76 -16.47 -22.27
N VAL A 197 4.16 -15.28 -22.43
CA VAL A 197 3.16 -15.01 -23.48
C VAL A 197 3.77 -15.17 -24.88
N ASP A 198 4.97 -14.66 -25.11
CA ASP A 198 5.68 -14.81 -26.39
C ASP A 198 5.95 -16.30 -26.71
N LEU A 199 6.37 -17.08 -25.72
CA LEU A 199 6.57 -18.53 -25.86
C LEU A 199 5.26 -19.28 -26.17
N MET A 200 4.14 -18.87 -25.57
CA MET A 200 2.82 -19.42 -25.88
C MET A 200 2.42 -19.13 -27.33
N ALA A 201 2.66 -17.91 -27.82
CA ALA A 201 2.39 -17.53 -29.20
C ALA A 201 3.22 -18.38 -30.18
N ASP A 202 4.51 -18.58 -29.89
CA ASP A 202 5.39 -19.41 -30.70
C ASP A 202 4.95 -20.88 -30.74
N SER A 203 4.53 -21.43 -29.60
CA SER A 203 4.01 -22.80 -29.51
C SER A 203 2.72 -22.94 -30.31
N LEU A 204 1.79 -21.99 -30.19
CA LEU A 204 0.52 -22.01 -30.91
C LEU A 204 0.73 -21.91 -32.43
N GLY A 205 1.58 -20.96 -32.87
CA GLY A 205 1.92 -20.82 -34.29
C GLY A 205 2.60 -22.06 -34.86
N ARG A 206 3.42 -22.76 -34.06
CA ARG A 206 4.02 -24.02 -34.48
C ARG A 206 3.00 -25.14 -34.65
N ARG A 207 2.05 -25.28 -33.72
CA ARG A 207 0.98 -26.29 -33.80
C ARG A 207 0.10 -26.08 -35.03
N LEU A 208 -0.33 -24.84 -35.27
CA LEU A 208 -1.14 -24.51 -36.45
C LEU A 208 -0.40 -24.74 -37.77
N ARG A 209 0.91 -24.48 -37.83
CA ARG A 209 1.72 -24.83 -39.01
C ARG A 209 1.79 -26.34 -39.24
N ILE A 210 1.99 -27.11 -38.18
CA ILE A 210 2.02 -28.59 -38.25
C ILE A 210 0.67 -29.12 -38.73
N GLU A 211 -0.43 -28.61 -38.18
CA GLU A 211 -1.79 -29.00 -38.56
C GLU A 211 -2.08 -28.68 -40.04
N ARG A 212 -1.76 -27.47 -40.50
CA ARG A 212 -1.92 -27.08 -41.92
C ARG A 212 -1.09 -27.94 -42.86
N GLN A 213 0.16 -28.25 -42.48
CA GLN A 213 1.02 -29.13 -43.28
C GLN A 213 0.46 -30.54 -43.31
N PHE A 214 0.00 -31.07 -42.17
CA PHE A 214 -0.63 -32.38 -42.09
C PHE A 214 -1.87 -32.49 -42.97
N THR A 215 -2.79 -31.51 -42.92
CA THR A 215 -3.96 -31.46 -43.81
C THR A 215 -3.54 -31.45 -45.27
N ALA A 216 -2.53 -30.65 -45.63
CA ALA A 216 -2.04 -30.58 -47.01
C ALA A 216 -1.42 -31.91 -47.49
N ASP A 217 -0.66 -32.58 -46.62
CA ASP A 217 -0.05 -33.87 -46.92
C ASP A 217 -1.14 -34.96 -47.06
N VAL A 218 -2.11 -35.02 -46.14
CA VAL A 218 -3.26 -35.94 -46.21
C VAL A 218 -4.08 -35.71 -47.48
N ALA A 219 -4.32 -34.45 -47.87
CA ALA A 219 -5.00 -34.13 -49.14
C ALA A 219 -4.30 -34.74 -50.35
N HIS A 220 -2.96 -34.65 -50.36
CA HIS A 220 -2.16 -35.15 -51.45
C HIS A 220 -2.14 -36.68 -51.48
N GLU A 221 -1.99 -37.31 -50.32
CA GLU A 221 -1.99 -38.76 -50.19
C GLU A 221 -3.34 -39.40 -50.50
N LEU A 222 -4.47 -38.74 -50.21
CA LEU A 222 -5.81 -39.25 -50.53
C LEU A 222 -6.21 -39.09 -52.01
N ARG A 223 -5.69 -38.06 -52.71
CA ARG A 223 -5.98 -37.85 -54.14
C ARG A 223 -5.45 -39.00 -55.01
N THR A 224 -4.30 -39.56 -54.66
CA THR A 224 -3.65 -40.65 -55.42
C THR A 224 -4.46 -41.95 -55.44
N PRO A 225 -4.89 -42.53 -54.30
CA PRO A 225 -5.71 -43.75 -54.28
C PRO A 225 -7.12 -43.51 -54.85
N VAL A 226 -7.72 -42.33 -54.65
CA VAL A 226 -9.00 -41.97 -55.29
C VAL A 226 -8.85 -41.93 -56.82
N GLY A 227 -7.76 -41.36 -57.34
CA GLY A 227 -7.43 -41.40 -58.76
C GLY A 227 -7.22 -42.82 -59.28
N GLY A 228 -6.57 -43.68 -58.49
CA GLY A 228 -6.42 -45.10 -58.79
C GLY A 228 -7.74 -45.86 -58.86
N LEU A 229 -8.68 -45.59 -57.94
CA LEU A 229 -10.02 -46.17 -57.96
C LEU A 229 -10.82 -45.72 -59.19
N LEU A 230 -10.72 -44.44 -59.58
CA LEU A 230 -11.31 -43.93 -60.82
C LEU A 230 -10.74 -44.66 -62.06
N ALA A 231 -9.42 -44.78 -62.16
CA ALA A 231 -8.78 -45.49 -63.27
C ALA A 231 -9.16 -46.98 -63.29
N ALA A 232 -9.30 -47.62 -62.13
CA ALA A 232 -9.79 -48.99 -62.03
C ALA A 232 -11.24 -49.13 -62.49
N THR A 233 -12.11 -48.14 -62.20
CA THR A 233 -13.49 -48.13 -62.71
C THR A 233 -13.57 -48.00 -64.23
N ASP A 234 -12.60 -47.34 -64.87
CA ASP A 234 -12.54 -47.21 -66.34
C ASP A 234 -12.12 -48.51 -67.05
N LEU A 235 -11.68 -49.53 -66.31
CA LEU A 235 -11.32 -50.85 -66.84
C LEU A 235 -12.47 -51.88 -66.71
N LEU A 236 -13.59 -51.52 -66.07
CA LEU A 236 -14.75 -52.42 -66.00
C LEU A 236 -15.47 -52.53 -67.35
N PRO A 237 -16.13 -53.67 -67.63
CA PRO A 237 -16.98 -53.79 -68.81
C PRO A 237 -18.22 -52.91 -68.71
N PRO A 238 -18.67 -52.29 -69.83
CA PRO A 238 -19.81 -51.37 -69.86
C PRO A 238 -21.09 -52.03 -69.34
N GLY A 239 -21.67 -51.45 -68.29
CA GLY A 239 -22.91 -51.91 -67.67
C GLY A 239 -23.27 -51.17 -66.39
N GLU A 240 -24.45 -51.49 -65.83
CA GLU A 240 -25.04 -50.82 -64.65
C GLU A 240 -24.10 -50.79 -63.42
N THR A 241 -23.26 -51.81 -63.25
CA THR A 241 -22.30 -51.90 -62.14
C THR A 241 -21.16 -50.90 -62.26
N GLU A 242 -20.67 -50.61 -63.48
CA GLU A 242 -19.64 -49.61 -63.73
C GLU A 242 -20.15 -48.20 -63.39
N ASP A 243 -21.36 -47.87 -63.82
CA ASP A 243 -21.97 -46.55 -63.57
C ASP A 243 -22.20 -46.29 -62.08
N LEU A 244 -22.66 -47.31 -61.33
CA LEU A 244 -22.84 -47.24 -59.88
C LEU A 244 -21.51 -47.06 -59.12
N LEU A 245 -20.48 -47.83 -59.48
CA LEU A 245 -19.14 -47.71 -58.87
C LEU A 245 -18.50 -46.36 -59.18
N ARG A 246 -18.59 -45.90 -60.44
CA ARG A 246 -18.05 -44.61 -60.87
C ARG A 246 -18.75 -43.44 -60.18
N ALA A 247 -20.07 -43.51 -60.00
CA ALA A 247 -20.82 -42.53 -59.22
C ALA A 247 -20.33 -42.49 -57.76
N ARG A 248 -20.15 -43.67 -57.12
CA ARG A 248 -19.72 -43.74 -55.73
C ARG A 248 -18.30 -43.22 -55.50
N VAL A 249 -17.37 -43.48 -56.42
CA VAL A 249 -15.99 -42.95 -56.33
C VAL A 249 -15.96 -41.44 -56.56
N ARG A 250 -16.83 -40.91 -57.45
CA ARG A 250 -17.02 -39.46 -57.61
C ARG A 250 -17.55 -38.80 -56.34
N ASP A 251 -18.53 -39.41 -55.68
CA ASP A 251 -19.06 -38.90 -54.41
C ASP A 251 -17.99 -38.87 -53.31
N LEU A 252 -17.18 -39.94 -53.19
CA LEU A 252 -16.06 -39.99 -52.24
C LEU A 252 -15.01 -38.92 -52.52
N ARG A 253 -14.71 -38.67 -53.80
CA ARG A 253 -13.81 -37.59 -54.19
C ARG A 253 -14.35 -36.23 -53.78
N GLY A 254 -15.64 -35.97 -54.04
CA GLY A 254 -16.30 -34.72 -53.65
C GLY A 254 -16.26 -34.51 -52.13
N LEU A 255 -16.60 -35.53 -51.34
CA LEU A 255 -16.53 -35.47 -49.87
C LEU A 255 -15.12 -35.19 -49.33
N VAL A 256 -14.09 -35.77 -49.97
CA VAL A 256 -12.69 -35.49 -49.60
C VAL A 256 -12.31 -34.06 -49.99
N GLU A 257 -12.71 -33.57 -51.17
CA GLU A 257 -12.46 -32.19 -51.59
C GLU A 257 -13.17 -31.18 -50.67
N ASP A 258 -14.43 -31.43 -50.31
CA ASP A 258 -15.22 -30.59 -49.40
C ASP A 258 -14.62 -30.53 -47.98
N LEU A 259 -14.20 -31.66 -47.43
CA LEU A 259 -13.56 -31.73 -46.11
C LEU A 259 -12.24 -30.94 -46.08
N LEU A 260 -11.47 -31.00 -47.17
CA LEU A 260 -10.21 -30.29 -47.31
C LEU A 260 -10.38 -28.80 -47.56
N GLU A 261 -11.48 -28.40 -48.21
CA GLU A 261 -11.84 -26.99 -48.39
C GLU A 261 -12.21 -26.35 -47.04
N ILE A 262 -13.00 -27.05 -46.21
CA ILE A 262 -13.34 -26.59 -44.85
C ILE A 262 -12.08 -26.42 -44.00
N SER A 263 -11.16 -27.40 -44.00
CA SER A 263 -9.91 -27.31 -43.23
C SER A 263 -8.94 -26.20 -43.72
N ARG A 264 -9.18 -25.61 -44.89
CA ARG A 264 -8.39 -24.49 -45.42
C ARG A 264 -8.97 -23.12 -45.09
N LEU A 265 -10.26 -23.06 -44.76
CA LEU A 265 -10.98 -21.82 -44.47
C LEU A 265 -10.94 -21.42 -42.99
N ASP A 266 -10.62 -22.35 -42.09
CA ASP A 266 -10.32 -22.13 -40.66
C ASP A 266 -8.81 -21.88 -40.41
#